data_AF-A0A3S9PZF8-F1
#
_entry.id   AF-A0A3S9PZF8-F1
#
_cell.length_a   1.000
_cell.length_b   1.000
_cell.length_c   1.000
_cell.angle_alpha   90.00
_cell.angle_beta   90.00
_cell.angle_gamma   90.00
#
_symmetry.space_group_name_H-M   'P 1'
#
loop_
_entity.id
_entity.type
_entity.pdbx_description
1 polymer ?
#
loop_
_entity_poly.entity_id
_entity_poly.type
_entity_poly.pdbx_seq_one_letter_code
_entity_poly.pdbx_strand_id
1 'polypeptide(L)'
;MAKIKFNQKGFQKLRKEPKLQDLVNKLAHDVAVEASKAASGDPLPVFDQGSPPPGGRSGYQVTELALEDPRGATSVMAVGAGHHHNRKHSSLLRGVSVVAAKNRG
;
A
#
# COMPACT_ATOMS: atom_id res chain seq x y z
N MET A 1 0.62 36.76 10.93
CA MET A 1 0.79 35.38 10.44
C MET A 1 1.32 34.51 11.58
N ALA A 2 0.58 33.46 11.98
CA ALA A 2 1.06 32.53 12.99
C ALA A 2 2.07 31.54 12.36
N LYS A 3 3.25 31.36 12.98
CA LYS A 3 4.23 30.34 12.59
C LYS A 3 3.82 29.00 13.21
N ILE A 4 3.37 28.06 12.39
CA ILE A 4 3.16 26.68 12.84
C ILE A 4 4.53 26.06 13.16
N LYS A 5 4.75 25.69 14.43
CA LYS A 5 5.95 24.96 14.85
C LYS A 5 5.56 23.49 15.07
N PHE A 6 6.07 22.63 14.21
CA PHE A 6 5.84 21.19 14.30
C PHE A 6 6.70 20.59 15.43
N ASN A 7 6.05 19.88 16.37
CA ASN A 7 6.75 19.19 17.47
C ASN A 7 7.31 17.85 16.98
N GLN A 8 8.61 17.80 16.71
CA GLN A 8 9.31 16.60 16.26
C GLN A 8 9.06 15.38 17.17
N LYS A 9 9.09 15.56 18.49
CA LYS A 9 8.82 14.47 19.44
C LYS A 9 7.37 13.98 19.36
N GLY A 10 6.43 14.88 19.08
CA GLY A 10 5.03 14.54 18.83
C GLY A 10 4.88 13.66 17.58
N PHE A 11 5.50 14.02 16.46
CA PHE A 11 5.48 13.22 15.24
C PHE A 11 6.17 11.86 15.41
N GLN A 12 7.25 11.77 16.19
CA GLN A 12 7.89 10.50 16.48
C GLN A 12 6.99 9.56 17.30
N LYS A 13 6.18 10.11 18.23
CA LYS A 13 5.20 9.32 18.98
C LYS A 13 4.06 8.84 18.09
N LEU A 14 3.52 9.73 17.25
CA LEU A 14 2.48 9.37 16.27
C LEU A 14 2.95 8.24 15.36
N ARG A 15 4.18 8.28 14.86
CA ARG A 15 4.71 7.21 14.00
C ARG A 15 4.77 5.83 14.65
N LYS A 16 4.79 5.76 15.98
CA LYS A 16 4.77 4.50 16.75
C LYS A 16 3.37 4.11 17.20
N GLU A 17 2.35 4.87 16.82
CA GLU A 17 0.98 4.59 17.19
C GLU A 17 0.45 3.41 16.35
N PRO A 18 -0.05 2.34 16.99
CA PRO A 18 -0.58 1.17 16.27
C PRO A 18 -1.67 1.53 15.27
N LYS A 19 -2.53 2.51 15.60
CA LYS A 19 -3.59 2.99 14.72
C LYS A 19 -3.07 3.54 13.39
N LEU A 20 -1.88 4.14 13.39
CA LEU A 20 -1.27 4.64 12.16
C LEU A 20 -0.67 3.50 11.32
N GLN A 21 -0.15 2.46 11.97
CA GLN A 21 0.29 1.24 11.26
C GLN A 21 -0.92 0.51 10.65
N ASP A 22 -2.00 0.34 11.41
CA ASP A 22 -3.26 -0.24 10.92
C ASP A 22 -3.82 0.55 9.74
N LEU A 23 -3.79 1.88 9.82
CA LEU A 23 -4.23 2.75 8.74
C LEU A 23 -3.37 2.57 7.49
N VAL A 24 -2.05 2.57 7.62
CA VAL A 24 -1.12 2.40 6.49
C VAL A 24 -1.28 1.02 5.85
N ASN A 25 -1.43 -0.04 6.65
CA ASN A 25 -1.72 -1.39 6.17
C ASN A 25 -3.06 -1.46 5.42
N LYS A 26 -4.11 -0.86 5.98
CA LYS A 26 -5.42 -0.79 5.34
C LYS A 26 -5.34 -0.07 3.99
N LEU A 27 -4.68 1.10 3.94
CA LEU A 27 -4.52 1.87 2.71
C LEU A 27 -3.71 1.10 1.66
N ALA A 28 -2.65 0.39 2.07
CA ALA A 28 -1.86 -0.45 1.18
C ALA A 28 -2.70 -1.61 0.61
N HIS A 29 -3.54 -2.23 1.43
CA HIS A 29 -4.47 -3.26 0.97
C HIS A 29 -5.51 -2.71 -0.01
N ASP A 30 -6.11 -1.55 0.28
CA ASP A 30 -7.04 -0.88 -0.63
C ASP A 30 -6.38 -0.56 -1.97
N VAL A 31 -5.12 -0.11 -1.96
CA VAL A 31 -4.36 0.14 -3.19
C VAL A 31 -4.15 -1.15 -3.98
N ALA A 32 -3.80 -2.26 -3.33
CA ALA A 32 -3.62 -3.55 -3.99
C ALA A 32 -4.93 -4.05 -4.62
N VAL A 33 -6.07 -3.88 -3.92
CA VAL A 33 -7.41 -4.22 -4.40
C VAL A 33 -7.83 -3.35 -5.58
N GLU A 34 -7.57 -2.04 -5.54
CA GLU A 34 -7.88 -1.18 -6.69
C GLU A 34 -6.94 -1.45 -7.88
N ALA A 35 -5.66 -1.71 -7.60
CA ALA A 35 -4.69 -2.10 -8.62
C ALA A 35 -5.05 -3.43 -9.28
N SER A 36 -5.70 -4.36 -8.58
CA SER A 36 -6.16 -5.62 -9.18
C SER A 36 -7.35 -5.48 -10.10
N LYS A 37 -8.23 -4.49 -9.85
CA LYS A 37 -9.41 -4.19 -10.68
C LYS A 37 -9.09 -3.35 -11.91
N ALA A 38 -7.96 -2.64 -11.92
CA ALA A 38 -7.69 -1.56 -12.88
C ALA A 38 -7.46 -2.00 -14.35
N ALA A 39 -7.50 -3.30 -14.70
CA ALA A 39 -7.59 -3.72 -16.10
C ALA A 39 -8.74 -4.69 -16.36
N SER A 40 -9.19 -4.67 -17.62
CA SER A 40 -10.26 -5.49 -18.16
C SER A 40 -10.01 -6.97 -17.94
N GLY A 41 -10.78 -7.59 -17.05
CA GLY A 41 -10.72 -9.01 -16.72
C GLY A 41 -11.15 -9.28 -15.28
N ASP A 42 -11.00 -10.53 -14.84
CA ASP A 42 -11.18 -10.90 -13.44
C ASP A 42 -10.06 -10.29 -12.57
N PRO A 43 -10.37 -9.76 -11.37
CA PRO A 43 -9.37 -9.18 -10.49
C PRO A 43 -8.26 -10.17 -10.15
N LEU A 44 -7.01 -9.73 -10.25
CA LEU A 44 -5.88 -10.53 -9.76
C LEU A 44 -5.93 -10.65 -8.22
N PRO A 45 -5.47 -11.78 -7.65
CA PRO A 45 -5.48 -11.97 -6.21
C PRO A 45 -4.55 -10.97 -5.49
N VAL A 46 -4.96 -10.60 -4.28
CA VAL A 46 -4.18 -9.78 -3.34
C VAL A 46 -3.71 -10.69 -2.21
N PHE A 47 -2.43 -10.58 -1.83
CA PHE A 47 -1.79 -11.39 -0.80
C PHE A 47 -1.27 -10.48 0.32
N ASP A 48 -1.72 -10.74 1.55
CA ASP A 48 -1.18 -10.09 2.75
C ASP A 48 0.12 -10.77 3.23
N GLN A 49 0.79 -10.16 4.21
CA GLN A 49 2.16 -10.47 4.64
C GLN A 49 2.54 -11.95 4.84
N GLY A 50 3.84 -12.23 4.60
CA GLY A 50 4.57 -13.27 5.32
C GLY A 50 5.04 -14.48 4.52
N SER A 51 4.67 -14.59 3.24
CA SER A 51 5.27 -15.59 2.34
C SER A 51 5.16 -15.11 0.90
N PRO A 52 6.21 -15.27 0.06
CA PRO A 52 6.03 -15.16 -1.37
C PRO A 52 4.90 -16.11 -1.77
N PRO A 53 3.99 -15.70 -2.65
CA PRO A 53 2.84 -16.53 -2.95
C PRO A 53 3.36 -17.87 -3.50
N PRO A 54 2.90 -19.03 -2.97
CA PRO A 54 3.51 -20.33 -3.24
C PRO A 54 3.56 -20.58 -4.76
N GLY A 55 4.74 -21.00 -5.24
CA GLY A 55 5.03 -21.43 -6.62
C GLY A 55 4.11 -20.89 -7.71
N GLY A 56 4.33 -19.67 -8.20
CA GLY A 56 3.71 -19.16 -9.43
C GLY A 56 2.40 -18.39 -9.27
N ARG A 57 1.92 -18.16 -8.05
CA ARG A 57 0.75 -17.29 -7.83
C ARG A 57 1.08 -15.83 -8.16
N SER A 58 0.21 -15.23 -8.97
CA SER A 58 0.40 -13.95 -9.65
C SER A 58 -0.63 -12.95 -9.16
N GLY A 59 -0.24 -11.71 -8.85
CA GLY A 59 -1.16 -10.69 -8.34
C GLY A 59 -0.45 -9.54 -7.65
N TYR A 60 -0.98 -9.08 -6.52
CA TYR A 60 -0.39 -8.01 -5.72
C TYR A 60 -0.12 -8.46 -4.31
N GLN A 61 1.03 -8.08 -3.78
CA GLN A 61 1.49 -8.45 -2.45
C GLN A 61 1.65 -7.21 -1.59
N VAL A 62 1.12 -7.25 -0.38
CA VAL A 62 1.24 -6.20 0.64
C VAL A 62 2.26 -6.67 1.68
N THR A 63 3.26 -5.85 1.97
CA THR A 63 4.34 -6.20 2.90
C THR A 63 4.72 -5.02 3.79
N GLU A 64 4.45 -5.13 5.09
CA GLU A 64 4.99 -4.25 6.13
C GLU A 64 6.53 -4.28 6.11
N LEU A 65 7.13 -3.11 6.12
CA LEU A 65 8.57 -2.90 6.09
C LEU A 65 9.07 -2.76 7.54
N ALA A 66 9.21 -3.90 8.22
CA ALA A 66 9.57 -3.96 9.64
C ALA A 66 10.94 -3.34 9.98
N LEU A 67 11.84 -3.18 8.98
CA LEU A 67 13.16 -2.55 9.16
C LEU A 67 13.14 -1.02 9.02
N GLU A 68 12.01 -0.43 8.63
CA GLU A 68 11.87 1.02 8.57
C GLU A 68 11.48 1.59 9.96
N ASP A 69 12.36 1.51 10.95
CA ASP A 69 12.17 2.31 12.18
C ASP A 69 12.59 3.76 11.88
N PRO A 70 11.76 4.81 12.10
CA PRO A 70 10.44 4.84 12.73
C PRO A 70 9.31 5.17 11.74
N ARG A 71 9.28 4.59 10.54
CA ARG A 71 8.22 4.81 9.56
C ARG A 71 7.39 3.54 9.51
N GLY A 72 6.22 3.53 10.15
CA GLY A 72 5.19 2.52 9.85
C GLY A 72 4.93 2.57 8.35
N ALA A 73 5.52 1.64 7.61
CA ALA A 73 5.62 1.68 6.16
C ALA A 73 5.24 0.31 5.62
N THR A 74 4.41 0.33 4.59
CA THR A 74 3.89 -0.88 3.97
C THR A 74 4.10 -0.74 2.47
N SER A 75 4.78 -1.71 1.89
CA SER A 75 5.01 -1.81 0.46
C SER A 75 3.87 -2.57 -0.21
N VAL A 76 3.52 -2.16 -1.43
CA VAL A 76 2.64 -2.92 -2.32
C VAL A 76 3.42 -3.24 -3.59
N MET A 77 3.52 -4.52 -3.92
CA MET A 77 4.30 -5.01 -5.05
C MET A 77 3.43 -5.86 -5.97
N ALA A 78 3.66 -5.74 -7.28
CA ALA A 78 3.06 -6.63 -8.27
C ALA A 78 3.97 -7.85 -8.48
N VAL A 79 3.42 -9.07 -8.37
CA VAL A 79 4.17 -10.34 -8.43
C VAL A 79 3.62 -11.25 -9.53
N GLY A 80 4.48 -12.03 -10.18
CA GLY A 80 4.09 -12.92 -11.29
C GLY A 80 3.40 -12.16 -12.45
N ALA A 81 2.28 -12.69 -12.95
CA ALA A 81 1.44 -12.03 -13.95
C ALA A 81 0.92 -10.64 -13.52
N GLY A 82 0.86 -10.36 -12.22
CA GLY A 82 0.60 -9.02 -11.70
C GLY A 82 1.63 -8.00 -12.14
N HIS A 83 2.89 -8.39 -12.31
CA HIS A 83 3.94 -7.50 -12.80
C HIS A 83 3.72 -7.11 -14.26
N HIS A 84 3.31 -8.06 -15.11
CA HIS A 84 2.98 -7.79 -16.51
C HIS A 84 1.73 -6.90 -16.62
N HIS A 85 0.72 -7.20 -15.82
CA HIS A 85 -0.49 -6.39 -15.70
C HIS A 85 -0.18 -4.95 -15.26
N ASN A 86 0.63 -4.77 -14.20
CA ASN A 86 1.05 -3.46 -13.73
C ASN A 86 1.87 -2.69 -14.77
N ARG A 87 2.77 -3.36 -15.50
CA ARG A 87 3.53 -2.73 -16.56
C ARG A 87 2.64 -2.23 -17.71
N LYS A 88 1.62 -2.99 -18.10
CA LYS A 88 0.72 -2.61 -19.21
C LYS A 88 -0.28 -1.52 -18.82
N HIS A 89 -0.76 -1.54 -17.57
CA HIS A 89 -1.89 -0.70 -17.16
C HIS A 89 -1.54 0.37 -16.12
N SER A 90 -0.27 0.42 -15.67
CA SER A 90 0.17 1.31 -14.57
C SER A 90 -0.76 1.23 -13.36
N SER A 91 -1.23 0.02 -13.07
CA SER A 91 -2.34 -0.26 -12.17
C SER A 91 -2.06 0.11 -10.72
N LEU A 92 -0.82 -0.02 -10.25
CA LEU A 92 -0.43 0.47 -8.91
C LEU A 92 -0.57 1.99 -8.80
N LEU A 93 -0.07 2.74 -9.79
CA LEU A 93 -0.18 4.20 -9.80
C LEU A 93 -1.65 4.64 -9.83
N ARG A 94 -2.48 3.93 -10.62
CA ARG A 94 -3.93 4.16 -10.66
C ARG A 94 -4.60 3.83 -9.33
N GLY A 95 -4.28 2.68 -8.73
CA GLY A 95 -4.79 2.27 -7.42
C GLY A 95 -4.49 3.33 -6.35
N VAL A 96 -3.26 3.84 -6.30
CA VAL A 96 -2.87 4.95 -5.41
C VAL A 96 -3.72 6.18 -5.67
N SER A 97 -3.93 6.56 -6.93
CA SER A 97 -4.73 7.75 -7.26
C SER A 97 -6.20 7.62 -6.80
N VAL A 98 -6.80 6.43 -6.97
CA VAL A 98 -8.18 6.14 -6.58
C VAL A 98 -8.33 6.16 -5.07
N VAL A 99 -7.45 5.47 -4.34
CA VAL A 99 -7.48 5.44 -2.88
C VAL A 99 -7.21 6.82 -2.30
N ALA A 100 -6.26 7.58 -2.87
CA ALA A 100 -6.02 8.96 -2.46
C ALA A 100 -7.25 9.85 -2.67
N ALA A 101 -7.96 9.70 -3.80
CA ALA A 101 -9.18 10.46 -4.06
C ALA A 101 -10.31 10.13 -3.06
N LYS A 102 -10.47 8.86 -2.69
CA LYS A 102 -11.46 8.42 -1.69
C LYS A 102 -11.22 9.01 -0.30
N ASN A 103 -9.96 9.30 0.06
CA ASN A 103 -9.56 9.77 1.39
C ASN A 103 -9.32 11.29 1.47
N ARG A 104 -9.73 12.08 0.47
CA ARG A 104 -9.62 13.55 0.47
C ARG A 104 -10.80 14.28 1.15
N GLY A 105 -11.66 13.55 1.86
CA GLY A 105 -12.82 14.08 2.59
C GLY A 105 -12.45 14.75 3.91
#